data_AF-A0A7W1G699-F1
#
_entry.id   AF-A0A7W1G699-F1
#
_cell.length_a   1.000
_cell.length_b   1.000
_cell.length_c   1.000
_cell.angle_alpha   90.00
_cell.angle_beta   90.00
_cell.angle_gamma   90.00
#
_symmetry.space_group_name_H-M   'P 1'
#
loop_
_entity.id
_entity.type
_entity.pdbx_description
1 polymer ?
#
loop_
_entity_poly.entity_id
_entity_poly.type
_entity_poly.pdbx_seq_one_letter_code
_entity_poly.pdbx_strand_id
1 'polypeptide(L)'
;NDVVSQTPGGNTTERHVARAILDRIRALAGAGASAFADLYTKVVGSSPKGGDADLQNQIRGSLLKTGKPCYAPEDPAAFPPVAEIVALFLQLGAIPTYPVLGNPITNGEQDIAQWCDRLDRWGIRALELIPARNTDDRVQAVLTEAQRRGWPVFDGTEHNTPAMEPLTTTWGLDGRFRQQLRAGALVLLGHQELVARGQQGYVSSSGALVGDGYRACLEAGERLVESGRAERAG
;
A
#
# COMPACT_ATOMS: atom_id res chain seq x y z
N ASN A 1 26.61 -12.91 5.91
CA ASN A 1 25.70 -12.88 4.75
C ASN A 1 25.23 -11.44 4.60
N ASP A 2 25.77 -10.73 3.61
CA ASP A 2 25.69 -9.25 3.47
C ASP A 2 24.27 -8.73 3.26
N VAL A 3 23.32 -9.59 2.87
CA VAL A 3 21.90 -9.26 2.74
C VAL A 3 21.19 -9.32 4.09
N VAL A 4 21.42 -10.38 4.88
CA VAL A 4 20.75 -10.61 6.17
C VAL A 4 21.17 -9.55 7.19
N SER A 5 22.42 -9.11 7.17
CA SER A 5 22.92 -8.04 8.05
C SER A 5 22.25 -6.68 7.85
N GLN A 6 21.49 -6.50 6.77
CA GLN A 6 20.72 -5.29 6.51
C GLN A 6 19.32 -5.31 7.15
N THR A 7 18.93 -6.43 7.76
CA THR A 7 17.56 -6.64 8.23
C THR A 7 17.51 -6.57 9.77
N PRO A 8 16.67 -5.72 10.36
CA PRO A 8 16.51 -5.69 11.82
C PRO A 8 15.97 -6.99 12.43
N GLY A 9 15.24 -7.78 11.64
CA GLY A 9 14.55 -9.00 12.11
C GLY A 9 14.78 -10.23 11.23
N GLY A 10 15.84 -10.28 10.43
CA GLY A 10 16.16 -11.42 9.56
C GLY A 10 15.35 -11.51 8.27
N ASN A 11 14.32 -10.68 8.08
CA ASN A 11 13.45 -10.73 6.89
C ASN A 11 14.04 -9.96 5.70
N THR A 12 14.67 -10.68 4.78
CA THR A 12 15.27 -10.11 3.58
C THR A 12 14.23 -9.81 2.50
N THR A 13 14.46 -8.77 1.70
CA THR A 13 13.56 -8.37 0.61
C THR A 13 14.38 -8.15 -0.66
N GLU A 14 13.71 -8.06 -1.81
CA GLU A 14 14.33 -7.67 -3.09
C GLU A 14 15.17 -6.38 -2.97
N ARG A 15 14.76 -5.44 -2.10
CA ARG A 15 15.49 -4.17 -1.89
C ARG A 15 16.81 -4.39 -1.15
N HIS A 16 16.85 -5.29 -0.16
CA HIS A 16 18.09 -5.64 0.53
C HIS A 16 19.10 -6.30 -0.43
N VAL A 17 18.60 -7.11 -1.36
CA VAL A 17 19.43 -7.72 -2.42
C VAL A 17 19.97 -6.65 -3.37
N ALA A 18 19.12 -5.72 -3.83
CA ALA A 18 19.54 -4.63 -4.71
C ALA A 18 20.62 -3.74 -4.08
N ARG A 19 20.47 -3.42 -2.79
CA ARG A 19 21.49 -2.69 -2.02
C ARG A 19 22.79 -3.48 -1.91
N ALA A 20 22.72 -4.78 -1.59
CA ALA A 20 23.92 -5.62 -1.52
C ALA A 20 24.67 -5.68 -2.86
N ILE A 21 23.95 -5.74 -3.99
CA ILE A 21 24.55 -5.70 -5.33
C ILE A 21 25.25 -4.36 -5.56
N LEU A 22 24.60 -3.23 -5.24
CA LEU A 22 25.19 -1.90 -5.39
C LEU A 22 26.47 -1.75 -4.55
N ASP A 23 26.42 -2.17 -3.28
CA ASP A 23 27.55 -2.12 -2.36
C ASP A 23 28.69 -3.02 -2.85
N ARG A 24 28.38 -4.18 -3.42
CA ARG A 24 29.37 -5.08 -4.00
C ARG A 24 30.04 -4.50 -5.24
N ILE A 25 29.29 -3.85 -6.13
CA ILE A 25 29.84 -3.16 -7.31
C ILE A 25 30.81 -2.05 -6.84
N ARG A 26 30.42 -1.25 -5.85
CA ARG A 26 31.28 -0.20 -5.27
C ARG A 26 32.57 -0.78 -4.68
N ALA A 27 32.46 -1.83 -3.88
CA ALA A 27 33.62 -2.47 -3.26
C ALA A 27 34.61 -3.03 -4.31
N LEU A 28 34.10 -3.61 -5.41
CA LEU A 28 34.93 -4.14 -6.49
C LEU A 28 35.55 -3.05 -7.38
N ALA A 29 34.86 -1.93 -7.59
CA ALA A 29 35.36 -0.81 -8.37
C ALA A 29 36.42 0.02 -7.62
N GLY A 30 36.42 -0.01 -6.28
CA GLY A 30 37.28 0.83 -5.45
C GLY A 30 36.90 2.32 -5.54
N ALA A 31 37.87 3.21 -5.35
CA ALA A 31 37.63 4.67 -5.31
C ALA A 31 37.46 5.33 -6.70
N GLY A 32 37.54 4.57 -7.80
CA GLY A 32 37.52 5.12 -9.17
C GLY A 32 36.11 5.27 -9.73
N ALA A 33 35.66 6.51 -9.97
CA ALA A 33 34.34 6.78 -10.55
C ALA A 33 34.13 6.13 -11.94
N SER A 34 35.16 6.15 -12.82
CA SER A 34 35.10 5.47 -14.13
C SER A 34 34.96 3.95 -13.97
N ALA A 35 35.73 3.36 -13.06
CA ALA A 35 35.69 1.92 -12.80
C ALA A 35 34.32 1.48 -12.27
N PHE A 36 33.69 2.30 -11.43
CA PHE A 36 32.32 2.06 -10.97
C PHE A 36 31.33 2.09 -12.12
N ALA A 37 31.35 3.13 -12.95
CA ALA A 37 30.42 3.26 -14.07
C ALA A 37 30.55 2.10 -15.09
N ASP A 38 31.79 1.69 -15.38
CA ASP A 38 32.07 0.57 -16.28
C ASP A 38 31.58 -0.76 -15.71
N LEU A 39 31.89 -1.05 -14.45
CA LEU A 39 31.46 -2.28 -13.79
C LEU A 39 29.94 -2.33 -13.62
N TYR A 40 29.34 -1.20 -13.21
CA TYR A 40 27.89 -1.08 -13.09
C TYR A 40 27.20 -1.34 -14.43
N THR A 41 27.68 -0.72 -15.51
CA THR A 41 27.11 -0.95 -16.86
C THR A 41 27.24 -2.40 -17.29
N LYS A 42 28.38 -3.05 -17.01
CA LYS A 42 28.59 -4.48 -17.30
C LYS A 42 27.62 -5.39 -16.54
N VAL A 43 27.30 -5.08 -15.29
CA VAL A 43 26.41 -5.89 -14.44
C VAL A 43 24.94 -5.60 -14.73
N VAL A 44 24.56 -4.32 -14.81
CA VAL A 44 23.16 -3.86 -14.88
C VAL A 44 22.66 -3.71 -16.31
N GLY A 45 23.56 -3.65 -17.30
CA GLY A 45 23.24 -3.49 -18.72
C GLY A 45 22.94 -2.05 -19.14
N SER A 46 23.04 -1.08 -18.23
CA SER A 46 22.84 0.35 -18.48
C SER A 46 23.73 1.20 -17.58
N SER A 47 24.12 2.39 -18.06
CA SER A 47 24.92 3.32 -17.26
C SER A 47 24.18 3.78 -15.99
N PRO A 48 24.91 3.99 -14.87
CA PRO A 48 24.31 4.47 -13.63
C PRO A 48 23.74 5.87 -13.81
N LYS A 49 22.55 6.13 -13.25
CA LYS A 49 21.91 7.47 -13.27
C LYS A 49 21.23 7.75 -11.93
N GLY A 50 21.32 8.99 -11.47
CA GLY A 50 20.68 9.45 -10.24
C GLY A 50 21.45 9.06 -8.97
N GLY A 51 20.75 9.11 -7.84
CA GLY A 51 21.29 8.77 -6.52
C GLY A 51 21.13 7.28 -6.18
N ASP A 52 21.47 6.90 -4.94
CA ASP A 52 21.44 5.51 -4.48
C ASP A 52 20.07 4.83 -4.68
N ALA A 53 18.97 5.56 -4.45
CA ALA A 53 17.63 5.03 -4.68
C ALA A 53 17.37 4.71 -6.16
N ASP A 54 17.84 5.58 -7.07
CA ASP A 54 17.72 5.37 -8.52
C ASP A 54 18.56 4.19 -8.98
N LEU A 55 19.79 4.07 -8.49
CA LEU A 55 20.68 2.95 -8.80
C LEU A 55 20.12 1.62 -8.29
N GLN A 56 19.58 1.57 -7.07
CA GLN A 56 18.90 0.38 -6.57
C GLN A 56 17.67 0.03 -7.41
N ASN A 57 16.88 1.02 -7.85
CA ASN A 57 15.73 0.80 -8.72
C ASN A 57 16.13 0.28 -10.10
N GLN A 58 17.22 0.80 -10.68
CA GLN A 58 17.81 0.27 -11.92
C GLN A 58 18.25 -1.19 -11.77
N ILE A 59 18.98 -1.52 -10.70
CA ILE A 59 19.38 -2.90 -10.39
C ILE A 59 18.15 -3.81 -10.31
N ARG A 60 17.11 -3.40 -9.58
CA ARG A 60 15.86 -4.17 -9.45
C ARG A 60 15.21 -4.39 -10.80
N GLY A 61 15.03 -3.33 -11.59
CA GLY A 61 14.39 -3.37 -12.90
C GLY A 61 15.17 -4.16 -13.95
N SER A 62 16.50 -4.19 -13.88
CA SER A 62 17.35 -4.90 -14.83
C SER A 62 17.63 -6.35 -14.45
N LEU A 63 17.68 -6.67 -13.15
CA LEU A 63 18.15 -7.98 -12.68
C LEU A 63 17.09 -8.77 -11.92
N LEU A 64 16.30 -8.14 -11.05
CA LEU A 64 15.56 -8.85 -10.00
C LEU A 64 14.05 -9.01 -10.26
N LYS A 65 13.47 -8.27 -11.22
CA LYS A 65 12.03 -8.34 -11.53
C LYS A 65 11.66 -9.51 -12.42
N THR A 66 10.38 -9.89 -12.44
CA THR A 66 9.85 -10.97 -13.29
C THR A 66 10.36 -10.86 -14.74
N GLY A 67 10.89 -11.96 -15.26
CA GLY A 67 11.48 -12.02 -16.61
C GLY A 67 12.90 -11.47 -16.72
N LYS A 68 13.54 -11.08 -15.61
CA LYS A 68 14.94 -10.63 -15.58
C LYS A 68 15.89 -11.75 -15.13
N PRO A 69 17.20 -11.66 -15.46
CA PRO A 69 18.14 -12.78 -15.33
C PRO A 69 18.31 -13.33 -13.91
N CYS A 70 18.05 -12.53 -12.88
CA CYS A 70 18.20 -12.90 -11.49
C CYS A 70 16.85 -12.91 -10.74
N TYR A 71 15.73 -13.01 -11.47
CA TYR A 71 14.42 -13.17 -10.85
C TYR A 71 14.32 -14.52 -10.15
N ALA A 72 14.03 -14.48 -8.85
CA ALA A 72 13.63 -15.65 -8.10
C ALA A 72 12.10 -15.65 -8.00
N PRO A 73 11.40 -16.65 -8.56
CA PRO A 73 9.96 -16.76 -8.40
C PRO A 73 9.63 -16.99 -6.92
N GLU A 74 8.55 -16.36 -6.47
CA GLU A 74 8.02 -16.62 -5.13
C GLU A 74 7.34 -17.99 -5.12
N ASP A 75 7.46 -18.71 -4.01
CA ASP A 75 6.73 -19.96 -3.81
C ASP A 75 5.26 -19.62 -3.52
N PRO A 76 4.28 -20.04 -4.34
CA PRO A 76 2.88 -19.80 -4.07
C PRO A 76 2.44 -20.35 -2.71
N ALA A 77 3.08 -21.42 -2.22
CA ALA A 77 2.80 -21.98 -0.90
C ALA A 77 3.26 -21.08 0.26
N ALA A 78 4.07 -20.06 -0.01
CA ALA A 78 4.47 -19.05 0.98
C ALA A 78 3.35 -18.02 1.26
N PHE A 79 2.30 -17.97 0.44
CA PHE A 79 1.19 -17.04 0.61
C PHE A 79 -0.05 -17.74 1.14
N PRO A 80 -0.61 -17.30 2.29
CA PRO A 80 -1.87 -17.83 2.75
C PRO A 80 -3.02 -17.50 1.78
N PRO A 81 -4.05 -18.36 1.68
CA PRO A 81 -5.25 -18.07 0.91
C PRO A 81 -5.89 -16.74 1.34
N VAL A 82 -6.45 -15.99 0.38
CA VAL A 82 -7.11 -14.68 0.64
C VAL A 82 -8.15 -14.76 1.76
N ALA A 83 -8.93 -15.86 1.79
CA ALA A 83 -9.94 -16.07 2.82
C ALA A 83 -9.34 -16.16 4.23
N GLU A 84 -8.16 -16.77 4.38
CA GLU A 84 -7.45 -16.87 5.67
C GLU A 84 -6.90 -15.52 6.10
N ILE A 85 -6.34 -14.73 5.17
CA ILE A 85 -5.88 -13.36 5.43
C ILE A 85 -7.04 -12.48 5.90
N VAL A 86 -8.18 -12.55 5.20
CA VAL A 86 -9.37 -11.78 5.56
C VAL A 86 -9.90 -12.20 6.92
N ALA A 87 -9.98 -13.50 7.21
CA ALA A 87 -10.40 -14.00 8.51
C ALA A 87 -9.48 -13.51 9.64
N LEU A 88 -8.16 -13.53 9.41
CA LEU A 88 -7.17 -13.01 10.36
C LEU A 88 -7.39 -11.52 10.66
N PHE A 89 -7.56 -10.68 9.62
CA PHE A 89 -7.81 -9.25 9.81
C PHE A 89 -9.11 -8.97 10.56
N LEU A 90 -10.18 -9.72 10.27
CA LEU A 90 -11.45 -9.58 10.99
C LEU A 90 -11.32 -9.98 12.46
N GLN A 91 -10.56 -11.03 12.78
CA GLN A 91 -10.28 -11.43 14.17
C GLN A 91 -9.50 -10.36 14.95
N LEU A 92 -8.67 -9.58 14.26
CA LEU A 92 -7.96 -8.44 14.82
C LEU A 92 -8.82 -7.17 14.94
N GLY A 93 -10.11 -7.22 14.56
CA GLY A 93 -10.99 -6.05 14.56
C GLY A 93 -10.63 -5.04 13.47
N ALA A 94 -9.94 -5.47 12.42
CA ALA A 94 -9.59 -4.62 11.29
C ALA A 94 -10.67 -4.63 10.21
N ILE A 95 -10.60 -3.64 9.31
CA ILE A 95 -11.36 -3.63 8.05
C ILE A 95 -10.45 -4.18 6.96
N PRO A 96 -10.72 -5.39 6.40
CA PRO A 96 -10.00 -5.88 5.24
C PRO A 96 -10.12 -4.88 4.08
N THR A 97 -8.97 -4.43 3.58
CA THR A 97 -8.85 -3.32 2.63
C THR A 97 -7.96 -3.73 1.46
N TYR A 98 -8.40 -3.44 0.24
CA TYR A 98 -7.61 -3.74 -0.96
C TYR A 98 -6.81 -2.50 -1.42
N PRO A 99 -5.48 -2.61 -1.61
CA PRO A 99 -4.66 -1.53 -2.18
C PRO A 99 -4.82 -1.48 -3.70
N VAL A 100 -5.36 -0.37 -4.22
CA VAL A 100 -5.62 -0.19 -5.66
C VAL A 100 -4.31 0.06 -6.40
N LEU A 101 -3.89 -0.92 -7.23
CA LEU A 101 -2.59 -0.86 -7.87
C LEU A 101 -2.56 0.18 -8.99
N GLY A 102 -3.57 0.26 -9.87
CA GLY A 102 -3.79 1.38 -10.80
C GLY A 102 -2.75 1.61 -11.91
N ASN A 103 -1.47 1.30 -11.70
CA ASN A 103 -0.39 1.47 -12.66
C ASN A 103 0.74 0.43 -12.43
N PRO A 104 0.92 -0.54 -13.35
CA PRO A 104 0.01 -0.81 -14.47
C PRO A 104 -1.36 -1.29 -13.96
N ILE A 105 -2.43 -0.93 -14.67
CA ILE A 105 -3.75 -1.50 -14.40
C ILE A 105 -3.65 -3.01 -14.64
N THR A 106 -3.91 -3.79 -13.59
CA THR A 106 -3.88 -5.25 -13.70
C THR A 106 -5.13 -5.75 -14.41
N ASN A 107 -5.06 -6.96 -15.01
CA ASN A 107 -6.26 -7.62 -15.56
C ASN A 107 -7.38 -7.76 -14.52
N GLY A 108 -7.01 -7.85 -13.24
CA GLY A 108 -7.95 -7.93 -12.13
C GLY A 108 -8.70 -6.64 -11.85
N GLU A 109 -8.15 -5.49 -12.25
CA GLU A 109 -8.63 -4.13 -11.95
C GLU A 109 -9.24 -3.40 -13.16
N GLN A 110 -9.14 -3.95 -14.38
CA GLN A 110 -9.61 -3.30 -15.60
C GLN A 110 -11.08 -2.86 -15.51
N ASP A 111 -11.98 -3.79 -15.17
CA ASP A 111 -13.39 -3.51 -14.93
C ASP A 111 -13.63 -3.29 -13.44
N ILE A 112 -13.92 -2.04 -13.06
CA ILE A 112 -14.06 -1.64 -11.65
C ILE A 112 -15.22 -2.37 -10.97
N ALA A 113 -16.36 -2.53 -11.66
CA ALA A 113 -17.54 -3.15 -11.06
C ALA A 113 -17.31 -4.65 -10.83
N GLN A 114 -16.80 -5.36 -11.84
CA GLN A 114 -16.48 -6.80 -11.72
C GLN A 114 -15.36 -7.06 -10.71
N TRP A 115 -14.39 -6.15 -10.62
CA TRP A 115 -13.34 -6.18 -9.63
C TRP A 115 -13.92 -6.03 -8.22
N CYS A 116 -14.76 -5.03 -7.97
CA CYS A 116 -15.42 -4.86 -6.67
C CYS A 116 -16.34 -6.04 -6.33
N ASP A 117 -17.04 -6.65 -7.29
CA ASP A 117 -17.82 -7.87 -7.03
C ASP A 117 -16.93 -9.04 -6.59
N ARG A 118 -15.71 -9.14 -7.11
CA ARG A 118 -14.74 -10.15 -6.67
C ARG A 118 -14.25 -9.87 -5.25
N LEU A 119 -13.93 -8.62 -4.94
CA LEU A 119 -13.53 -8.20 -3.60
C LEU A 119 -14.62 -8.49 -2.56
N ASP A 120 -15.88 -8.21 -2.91
CA ASP A 120 -17.02 -8.47 -2.03
C ASP A 120 -17.16 -9.96 -1.69
N ARG A 121 -16.98 -10.85 -2.67
CA ARG A 121 -16.94 -12.31 -2.47
C ARG A 121 -15.79 -12.76 -1.58
N TRP A 122 -14.68 -12.04 -1.57
CA TRP A 122 -13.55 -12.29 -0.67
C TRP A 122 -13.75 -11.66 0.72
N GLY A 123 -14.81 -10.89 0.94
CA GLY A 123 -15.04 -10.19 2.20
C GLY A 123 -14.28 -8.88 2.34
N ILE A 124 -13.74 -8.34 1.23
CA ILE A 124 -13.03 -7.07 1.19
C ILE A 124 -13.98 -5.99 0.69
N ARG A 125 -14.26 -5.01 1.56
CA ARG A 125 -15.29 -3.98 1.34
C ARG A 125 -14.78 -2.57 1.62
N ALA A 126 -13.48 -2.39 1.48
CA ALA A 126 -12.81 -1.10 1.62
C ALA A 126 -11.63 -1.06 0.64
N LEU A 127 -11.28 0.14 0.17
CA LEU A 127 -10.25 0.35 -0.84
C LEU A 127 -9.23 1.39 -0.35
N GLU A 128 -7.97 1.22 -0.73
CA GLU A 128 -6.90 2.20 -0.50
C GLU A 128 -6.33 2.69 -1.83
N LEU A 129 -6.41 3.99 -2.09
CA LEU A 129 -5.86 4.64 -3.27
C LEU A 129 -4.43 5.11 -3.00
N ILE A 130 -3.51 4.74 -3.89
CA ILE A 130 -2.10 5.10 -3.78
C ILE A 130 -1.76 6.17 -4.81
N PRO A 131 -1.42 7.42 -4.40
CA PRO A 131 -1.13 8.53 -5.30
C PRO A 131 -0.09 8.23 -6.37
N ALA A 132 0.98 7.54 -5.98
CA ALA A 132 2.07 7.18 -6.90
C ALA A 132 1.65 6.19 -7.99
N ARG A 133 0.47 5.57 -7.88
CA ARG A 133 0.04 4.51 -8.80
C ARG A 133 -1.32 4.73 -9.47
N ASN A 134 -2.07 5.76 -9.11
CA ASN A 134 -3.39 5.99 -9.71
C ASN A 134 -3.46 7.39 -10.36
N THR A 135 -4.27 7.51 -11.41
CA THR A 135 -4.60 8.79 -12.04
C THR A 135 -5.88 9.37 -11.44
N ASP A 136 -6.09 10.68 -11.58
CA ASP A 136 -7.32 11.34 -11.11
C ASP A 136 -8.60 10.69 -11.69
N ASP A 137 -8.62 10.34 -12.98
CA ASP A 137 -9.76 9.67 -13.61
C ASP A 137 -10.04 8.31 -12.99
N ARG A 138 -8.99 7.55 -12.70
CA ARG A 138 -9.10 6.25 -12.04
C ARG A 138 -9.63 6.40 -10.62
N VAL A 139 -9.11 7.39 -9.87
CA VAL A 139 -9.57 7.73 -8.52
C VAL A 139 -11.05 8.07 -8.53
N GLN A 140 -11.50 8.96 -9.43
CA GLN A 140 -12.90 9.33 -9.54
C GLN A 140 -13.79 8.13 -9.81
N ALA A 141 -13.38 7.22 -10.71
CA ALA A 141 -14.15 6.04 -11.04
C ALA A 141 -14.24 5.04 -9.86
N VAL A 142 -13.14 4.83 -9.15
CA VAL A 142 -13.09 3.98 -7.95
C VAL A 142 -13.97 4.55 -6.84
N LEU A 143 -13.86 5.85 -6.56
CA LEU A 143 -14.66 6.53 -5.56
C LEU A 143 -16.16 6.46 -5.87
N THR A 144 -16.53 6.63 -7.14
CA THR A 144 -17.93 6.53 -7.60
C THR A 144 -18.50 5.14 -7.34
N GLU A 145 -17.77 4.08 -7.67
CA GLU A 145 -18.24 2.71 -7.42
C GLU A 145 -18.27 2.37 -5.93
N ALA A 146 -17.27 2.80 -5.17
CA ALA A 146 -17.22 2.60 -3.73
C ALA A 146 -18.41 3.28 -3.02
N GLN A 147 -18.74 4.52 -3.43
CA GLN A 147 -19.91 5.23 -2.91
C GLN A 147 -21.21 4.47 -3.19
N ARG A 148 -21.38 3.92 -4.40
CA ARG A 148 -22.56 3.12 -4.76
C ARG A 148 -22.73 1.89 -3.87
N ARG A 149 -21.61 1.33 -3.39
CA ARG A 149 -21.56 0.13 -2.54
C ARG A 149 -21.56 0.43 -1.03
N GLY A 150 -21.44 1.69 -0.63
CA GLY A 150 -21.24 2.06 0.77
C GLY A 150 -19.89 1.60 1.32
N TRP A 151 -18.83 1.66 0.51
CA TRP A 151 -17.47 1.25 0.87
C TRP A 151 -16.61 2.47 1.24
N PRO A 152 -15.94 2.46 2.40
CA PRO A 152 -14.96 3.51 2.71
C PRO A 152 -13.76 3.37 1.77
N VAL A 153 -13.25 4.52 1.36
CA VAL A 153 -12.02 4.62 0.57
C VAL A 153 -11.02 5.45 1.35
N PHE A 154 -9.80 4.94 1.44
CA PHE A 154 -8.66 5.59 2.06
C PHE A 154 -7.68 6.05 0.98
N ASP A 155 -6.78 6.93 1.35
CA ASP A 155 -5.60 7.24 0.56
C ASP A 155 -4.33 7.12 1.41
N GLY A 156 -3.29 6.56 0.80
CA GLY A 156 -2.03 6.25 1.47
C GLY A 156 -0.87 6.38 0.49
N THR A 157 0.24 6.92 0.97
CA THR A 157 1.42 7.28 0.17
C THR A 157 2.34 6.09 -0.16
N GLU A 158 2.14 4.93 0.46
CA GLU A 158 2.97 3.72 0.26
C GLU A 158 4.49 3.99 0.44
N HIS A 159 4.90 4.66 1.52
CA HIS A 159 6.31 4.93 1.83
C HIS A 159 7.11 3.64 2.00
N ASN A 160 7.68 3.17 0.90
CA ASN A 160 8.48 1.96 0.88
C ASN A 160 9.88 2.22 0.30
N THR A 161 10.17 3.42 -0.21
CA THR A 161 11.46 3.82 -0.76
C THR A 161 12.30 4.65 0.21
N PRO A 162 13.63 4.75 0.00
CA PRO A 162 14.48 5.68 0.74
C PRO A 162 14.24 7.16 0.37
N ALA A 163 13.33 7.47 -0.55
CA ALA A 163 13.04 8.84 -0.95
C ALA A 163 12.29 9.59 0.17
N MET A 164 12.62 10.87 0.35
CA MET A 164 12.01 11.74 1.35
C MET A 164 10.73 12.38 0.80
N GLU A 165 9.68 11.58 0.66
CA GLU A 165 8.37 12.02 0.16
C GLU A 165 7.46 12.50 1.31
N PRO A 166 6.56 13.49 1.10
CA PRO A 166 5.61 13.94 2.12
C PRO A 166 4.71 12.80 2.62
N LEU A 167 4.39 12.80 3.92
CA LEU A 167 3.41 11.86 4.51
C LEU A 167 1.96 12.18 4.12
N THR A 168 1.69 13.40 3.70
CA THR A 168 0.36 13.84 3.26
C THR A 168 0.14 13.46 1.80
N THR A 169 -1.05 12.94 1.51
CA THR A 169 -1.52 12.67 0.15
C THR A 169 -2.01 13.96 -0.52
N THR A 170 -1.88 14.05 -1.84
CA THR A 170 -2.44 15.15 -2.63
C THR A 170 -3.97 15.09 -2.65
N TRP A 171 -4.57 13.91 -2.83
CA TRP A 171 -6.02 13.75 -2.92
C TRP A 171 -6.76 14.01 -1.60
N GLY A 172 -6.19 13.65 -0.46
CA GLY A 172 -6.73 14.01 0.86
C GLY A 172 -6.77 15.53 1.11
N LEU A 173 -6.00 16.31 0.34
CA LEU A 173 -6.00 17.78 0.38
C LEU A 173 -6.80 18.42 -0.78
N ASP A 174 -7.10 17.66 -1.82
CA ASP A 174 -7.82 18.12 -3.00
C ASP A 174 -9.34 18.21 -2.72
N GLY A 175 -9.93 19.38 -2.95
CA GLY A 175 -11.37 19.61 -2.74
C GLY A 175 -12.29 18.64 -3.50
N ARG A 176 -11.84 18.06 -4.62
CA ARG A 176 -12.59 17.07 -5.41
C ARG A 176 -12.79 15.74 -4.68
N PHE A 177 -11.79 15.29 -3.93
CA PHE A 177 -11.76 13.94 -3.35
C PHE A 177 -11.78 13.94 -1.82
N ARG A 178 -11.30 15.02 -1.21
CA ARG A 178 -11.12 15.18 0.24
C ARG A 178 -12.35 14.82 1.06
N GLN A 179 -13.55 15.17 0.60
CA GLN A 179 -14.77 14.88 1.36
C GLN A 179 -14.97 13.36 1.54
N GLN A 180 -14.86 12.59 0.47
CA GLN A 180 -15.07 11.14 0.49
C GLN A 180 -13.92 10.43 1.22
N LEU A 181 -12.67 10.83 0.97
CA LEU A 181 -11.50 10.26 1.64
C LEU A 181 -11.51 10.55 3.15
N ARG A 182 -11.93 11.77 3.54
CA ARG A 182 -12.14 12.11 4.95
C ARG A 182 -13.25 11.27 5.58
N ALA A 183 -14.36 11.05 4.88
CA ALA A 183 -15.42 10.18 5.36
C ALA A 183 -14.92 8.74 5.57
N GLY A 184 -14.12 8.20 4.64
CA GLY A 184 -13.45 6.91 4.79
C GLY A 184 -12.60 6.86 6.07
N ALA A 185 -11.70 7.83 6.27
CA ALA A 185 -10.88 7.91 7.48
C ALA A 185 -11.70 7.97 8.78
N LEU A 186 -12.81 8.71 8.79
CA LEU A 186 -13.72 8.77 9.94
C LEU A 186 -14.44 7.45 10.19
N VAL A 187 -14.86 6.75 9.13
CA VAL A 187 -15.43 5.39 9.25
C VAL A 187 -14.41 4.42 9.86
N LEU A 188 -13.14 4.49 9.47
CA LEU A 188 -12.10 3.67 10.11
C LEU A 188 -11.96 3.97 11.60
N LEU A 189 -11.87 5.25 11.98
CA LEU A 189 -11.78 5.67 13.38
C LEU A 189 -12.98 5.20 14.20
N GLY A 190 -14.19 5.42 13.68
CA GLY A 190 -15.41 4.98 14.35
C GLY A 190 -15.53 3.46 14.43
N HIS A 191 -15.11 2.73 13.40
CA HIS A 191 -15.07 1.27 13.44
C HIS A 191 -14.17 0.79 14.58
N GLN A 192 -12.95 1.32 14.68
CA GLN A 192 -12.01 0.95 15.75
C GLN A 192 -12.56 1.26 17.14
N GLU A 193 -13.18 2.42 17.32
CA GLU A 193 -13.79 2.82 18.59
C GLU A 193 -14.96 1.91 19.00
N LEU A 194 -15.86 1.61 18.07
CA LEU A 194 -17.01 0.75 18.34
C LEU A 194 -16.56 -0.67 18.65
N VAL A 195 -15.64 -1.22 17.86
CA VAL A 195 -15.08 -2.57 18.08
C VAL A 195 -14.33 -2.66 19.41
N ALA A 196 -13.54 -1.65 19.79
CA ALA A 196 -12.85 -1.61 21.08
C ALA A 196 -13.81 -1.64 22.28
N ARG A 197 -15.07 -1.17 22.10
CA ARG A 197 -16.15 -1.22 23.10
C ARG A 197 -17.00 -2.50 23.03
N GLY A 198 -16.63 -3.47 22.19
CA GLY A 198 -17.41 -4.69 21.96
C GLY A 198 -18.70 -4.46 21.15
N GLN A 199 -18.83 -3.31 20.48
CA GLN A 199 -19.96 -2.98 19.62
C GLN A 199 -19.67 -3.38 18.15
N GLN A 200 -20.72 -3.42 17.33
CA GLN A 200 -20.55 -3.66 15.90
C GLN A 200 -20.04 -2.39 15.21
N GLY A 201 -18.96 -2.52 14.42
CA GLY A 201 -18.44 -1.45 13.56
C GLY A 201 -19.01 -1.53 12.13
N TYR A 202 -18.26 -0.98 11.17
CA TYR A 202 -18.59 -1.00 9.74
C TYR A 202 -18.84 -2.42 9.19
N VAL A 203 -17.97 -3.36 9.55
CA VAL A 203 -18.10 -4.79 9.24
C VAL A 203 -18.24 -5.60 10.52
N SER A 204 -18.96 -6.72 10.45
CA SER A 204 -19.06 -7.69 11.54
C SER A 204 -17.80 -8.56 11.63
N SER A 205 -17.72 -9.41 12.66
CA SER A 205 -16.66 -10.43 12.78
C SER A 205 -16.66 -11.46 11.64
N SER A 206 -17.76 -11.60 10.90
CA SER A 206 -17.85 -12.42 9.69
C SER A 206 -17.54 -11.64 8.41
N GLY A 207 -17.15 -10.36 8.54
CA GLY A 207 -16.83 -9.44 7.45
C GLY A 207 -18.05 -8.83 6.76
N ALA A 208 -19.27 -9.23 7.09
CA ALA A 208 -20.48 -8.70 6.46
C ALA A 208 -20.69 -7.23 6.82
N LEU A 209 -21.24 -6.44 5.90
CA LEU A 209 -21.65 -5.07 6.20
C LEU A 209 -22.71 -5.09 7.30
N VAL A 210 -22.49 -4.28 8.32
CA VAL A 210 -23.50 -4.01 9.34
C VAL A 210 -24.40 -2.91 8.78
N GLY A 211 -25.73 -3.09 8.80
CA GLY A 211 -26.72 -2.25 8.10
C GLY A 211 -26.37 -0.76 8.00
N ASP A 212 -26.67 0.02 9.05
CA ASP A 212 -26.27 1.44 9.13
C ASP A 212 -24.82 1.63 9.61
N GLY A 213 -23.99 0.59 9.56
CA GLY A 213 -22.64 0.54 10.14
C GLY A 213 -21.72 1.61 9.58
N TYR A 214 -21.82 1.94 8.29
CA TYR A 214 -21.07 3.05 7.69
C TYR A 214 -21.40 4.37 8.38
N ARG A 215 -22.69 4.71 8.49
CA ARG A 215 -23.16 5.94 9.11
C ARG A 215 -22.81 6.00 10.60
N ALA A 216 -23.05 4.91 11.32
CA ALA A 216 -22.72 4.82 12.74
C ALA A 216 -21.22 5.03 13.01
N CYS A 217 -20.36 4.44 12.18
CA CYS A 217 -18.91 4.64 12.27
C CYS A 217 -18.50 6.06 11.88
N LEU A 218 -19.11 6.64 10.83
CA LEU A 218 -18.84 8.02 10.43
C LEU A 218 -19.11 8.98 11.59
N GLU A 219 -20.29 8.89 12.21
CA GLU A 219 -20.68 9.73 13.35
C GLU A 219 -19.79 9.49 14.58
N ALA A 220 -19.40 8.23 14.85
CA ALA A 220 -18.49 7.91 15.93
C ALA A 220 -17.09 8.52 15.70
N GLY A 221 -16.57 8.42 14.48
CA GLY A 221 -15.31 9.02 14.08
C GLY A 221 -15.33 10.55 14.18
N GLU A 222 -16.43 11.19 13.81
CA GLU A 222 -16.60 12.65 13.95
C GLU A 222 -16.50 13.09 15.42
N ARG A 223 -17.23 12.41 16.32
CA ARG A 223 -17.17 12.67 17.76
C ARG A 223 -15.76 12.51 18.35
N LEU A 224 -15.01 11.50 17.90
CA LEU A 224 -13.62 11.30 18.34
C LEU A 224 -12.70 12.44 17.91
N VAL A 225 -12.82 12.91 16.67
CA VAL A 225 -12.01 14.02 16.18
C VAL A 225 -12.38 15.33 16.89
N GLU A 226 -13.65 15.55 17.19
CA GLU A 226 -14.13 16.73 17.92
C GLU A 226 -13.65 16.75 19.37
N SER A 227 -13.79 15.63 20.10
CA SER A 227 -13.30 15.50 21.48
C SER A 227 -11.79 15.71 21.58
N GLY A 228 -11.00 15.07 20.70
CA GLY A 228 -9.55 15.26 20.67
C GLY A 228 -9.11 16.68 20.29
N ARG A 229 -9.95 17.47 19.62
CA ARG A 229 -9.69 18.91 19.39
C ARG A 229 -9.99 19.75 20.62
N ALA A 230 -11.08 19.47 21.32
CA ALA A 230 -11.44 20.16 22.56
C ALA A 230 -10.37 19.98 23.64
N GLU A 231 -9.85 18.76 23.81
CA GLU A 231 -8.78 18.45 24.77
C GLU A 231 -7.46 19.17 24.47
N ARG A 232 -7.15 19.48 23.20
CA ARG A 232 -5.95 20.22 22.82
C ARG A 232 -6.09 21.74 22.94
N ALA A 233 -7.32 22.23 23.06
CA ALA A 233 -7.64 23.64 23.15
C ALA A 233 -7.80 24.14 24.59
N GLY A 234 -7.92 23.22 25.57
CA GLY A 234 -7.91 23.50 27.00
C GLY A 234 -6.54 23.25 27.62
#